data_AF-A0A835ZDJ6-F1
#
_entry.id   AF-A0A835ZDJ6-F1
#
_cell.length_a   1.000
_cell.length_b   1.000
_cell.length_c   1.000
_cell.angle_alpha   90.00
_cell.angle_beta   90.00
_cell.angle_gamma   90.00
#
_symmetry.space_group_name_H-M   'P 1'
#
loop_
_entity.id
_entity.type
_entity.pdbx_description
1 polymer ?
#
loop_
_entity_poly.entity_id
_entity_poly.type
_entity_poly.pdbx_seq_one_letter_code
_entity_poly.pdbx_strand_id
1 'polypeptide(L)'
;PVTAAPMVLQPVELADMVCGPPGDGSASDFNFRETFHITEDSDFQDVHELRDAFWEVVDTMMVQEKWGLLLFITGVRRLPPPKTELMAIELQYMPPEARAGSNRSASASDAAQSLLGRVPCAHTCDNVLEVPDYWTALVTEAGFDPKRGLPASAKLMGDLRQKLRKHLRDKLLLAIANAQGYGLDGISSSMG
;
A
#
# COMPACT_ATOMS: atom_id res chain seq x y z
N PRO A 1 43.42 22.25 16.73
CA PRO A 1 42.92 22.23 15.33
C PRO A 1 42.94 20.80 14.78
N VAL A 2 41.79 20.13 14.74
CA VAL A 2 41.66 18.82 14.08
C VAL A 2 41.54 19.09 12.59
N THR A 3 42.61 18.83 11.84
CA THR A 3 42.57 18.81 10.38
C THR A 3 41.74 17.60 9.95
N ALA A 4 40.48 17.82 9.56
CA ALA A 4 39.71 16.79 8.89
C ALA A 4 40.42 16.47 7.57
N ALA A 5 40.90 15.23 7.44
CA ALA A 5 41.41 14.76 6.16
C ALA A 5 40.26 14.82 5.12
N PRO A 6 40.55 15.24 3.87
CA PRO A 6 39.53 15.24 2.84
C PRO A 6 38.99 13.81 2.68
N MET A 7 37.65 13.68 2.74
CA MET A 7 36.98 12.41 2.49
C MET A 7 37.20 12.04 1.02
N VAL A 8 38.11 11.09 0.77
CA VAL A 8 38.36 10.57 -0.58
C VAL A 8 37.42 9.39 -0.79
N LEU A 9 36.26 9.66 -1.40
CA LEU A 9 35.34 8.61 -1.85
C LEU A 9 35.96 7.87 -3.03
N GLN A 10 36.05 6.55 -2.94
CA GLN A 10 36.40 5.71 -4.07
C GLN A 10 35.30 5.76 -5.14
N PRO A 11 35.62 5.56 -6.42
CA PRO A 11 34.62 5.53 -7.50
C PRO A 11 33.48 4.54 -7.23
N VAL A 12 33.77 3.40 -6.58
CA VAL A 12 32.75 2.42 -6.18
C VAL A 12 31.85 2.95 -5.06
N GLU A 13 32.40 3.65 -4.07
CA GLU A 13 31.62 4.21 -2.97
C GLU A 13 30.73 5.36 -3.46
N LEU A 14 31.24 6.18 -4.40
CA LEU A 14 30.43 7.21 -5.06
C LEU A 14 29.35 6.58 -5.95
N ALA A 15 29.68 5.52 -6.69
CA ALA A 15 28.70 4.78 -7.47
C ALA A 15 27.63 4.15 -6.56
N ASP A 16 27.99 3.59 -5.41
CA ASP A 16 27.03 3.02 -4.46
C ASP A 16 26.17 4.12 -3.82
N MET A 17 26.73 5.28 -3.52
CA MET A 17 25.98 6.43 -3.00
C MET A 17 25.00 7.00 -4.03
N VAL A 18 25.38 7.07 -5.30
CA VAL A 18 24.57 7.69 -6.37
C VAL A 18 23.62 6.68 -7.01
N CYS A 19 24.10 5.48 -7.27
CA CYS A 19 23.42 4.41 -8.00
C CYS A 19 22.86 3.30 -7.11
N GLY A 20 23.14 3.32 -5.79
CA GLY A 20 22.86 2.20 -4.90
C GLY A 20 23.88 1.07 -5.08
N PRO A 21 24.07 0.19 -4.07
CA PRO A 21 25.02 -0.90 -4.17
C PRO A 21 24.69 -1.84 -5.35
N PRO A 22 25.69 -2.35 -6.09
CA PRO A 22 25.51 -3.25 -7.21
C PRO A 22 24.99 -4.61 -6.70
N GLY A 23 23.67 -4.81 -6.78
CA GLY A 23 23.00 -6.00 -6.28
C GLY A 23 21.50 -5.81 -6.02
N ASP A 24 21.05 -4.56 -5.87
CA ASP A 24 19.67 -4.22 -5.50
C ASP A 24 18.69 -4.23 -6.70
N GLY A 25 19.11 -4.85 -7.81
CA GLY A 25 18.31 -4.95 -9.02
C GLY A 25 17.20 -5.97 -8.87
N SER A 26 16.03 -5.60 -8.35
CA SER A 26 14.72 -6.26 -8.53
C SER A 26 14.58 -7.78 -8.27
N ALA A 27 15.64 -8.45 -7.80
CA ALA A 27 15.73 -9.91 -7.77
C ALA A 27 15.85 -10.48 -6.35
N SER A 28 16.34 -9.70 -5.39
CA SER A 28 16.36 -10.07 -3.97
C SER A 28 15.00 -9.80 -3.33
N ASP A 29 14.60 -10.68 -2.41
CA ASP A 29 13.44 -10.45 -1.55
C ASP A 29 13.78 -9.45 -0.43
N PHE A 30 12.77 -8.76 0.09
CA PHE A 30 12.91 -7.86 1.23
C PHE A 30 11.62 -7.80 2.07
N ASN A 31 11.71 -7.20 3.25
CA ASN A 31 10.56 -6.94 4.13
C ASN A 31 10.39 -5.44 4.38
N PHE A 32 9.23 -4.89 4.04
CA PHE A 32 8.93 -3.46 4.22
C PHE A 32 9.13 -2.99 5.67
N ARG A 33 8.73 -3.81 6.65
CA ARG A 33 8.89 -3.50 8.08
C ARG A 33 10.32 -3.65 8.57
N GLU A 34 11.23 -4.23 7.81
CA GLU A 34 12.67 -4.23 8.14
C GLU A 34 13.40 -3.10 7.40
N THR A 35 12.99 -2.81 6.16
CA THR A 35 13.59 -1.76 5.33
C THR A 35 13.19 -0.35 5.77
N PHE A 36 11.92 -0.10 6.08
CA PHE A 36 11.39 1.24 6.36
C PHE A 36 11.04 1.43 7.83
N HIS A 37 11.04 2.68 8.27
CA HIS A 37 10.34 3.08 9.49
C HIS A 37 8.84 3.23 9.17
N ILE A 38 8.06 2.19 9.48
CA ILE A 38 6.63 2.18 9.19
C ILE A 38 5.89 3.01 10.23
N THR A 39 5.08 3.96 9.78
CA THR A 39 4.08 4.64 10.60
C THR A 39 2.68 4.32 10.09
N GLU A 40 1.75 4.12 11.00
CA GLU A 40 0.35 3.84 10.69
C GLU A 40 -0.50 4.93 11.33
N ASP A 41 -1.44 5.53 10.61
CA ASP A 41 -2.35 6.51 11.22
C ASP A 41 -3.33 5.83 12.20
N SER A 42 -3.93 6.62 13.09
CA SER A 42 -4.82 6.09 14.13
C SER A 42 -6.04 5.39 13.52
N ASP A 43 -6.59 5.94 12.44
CA ASP A 43 -7.78 5.40 11.79
C ASP A 43 -7.50 4.02 11.17
N PHE A 44 -6.33 3.80 10.58
CA PHE A 44 -5.92 2.48 10.10
C PHE A 44 -5.63 1.51 11.24
N GLN A 45 -5.01 1.98 12.33
CA GLN A 45 -4.74 1.16 13.52
C GLN A 45 -6.03 0.66 14.19
N ASP A 46 -7.08 1.48 14.21
CA ASP A 46 -8.37 1.16 14.82
C ASP A 46 -9.15 0.08 14.06
N VAL A 47 -8.85 -0.15 12.78
CA VAL A 47 -9.48 -1.20 11.96
C VAL A 47 -8.56 -2.43 11.90
N HIS A 48 -8.46 -3.15 13.03
CA HIS A 48 -7.54 -4.28 13.19
C HIS A 48 -7.66 -5.35 12.11
N GLU A 49 -8.88 -5.72 11.69
CA GLU A 49 -9.05 -6.71 10.62
C GLU A 49 -8.45 -6.27 9.28
N LEU A 50 -8.57 -4.98 8.95
CA LEU A 50 -7.96 -4.40 7.74
C LEU A 50 -6.45 -4.41 7.85
N ARG A 51 -5.92 -3.93 8.97
CA ARG A 51 -4.48 -3.84 9.24
C ARG A 51 -3.80 -5.20 9.20
N ASP A 52 -4.36 -6.19 9.89
CA ASP A 52 -3.80 -7.54 9.94
C ASP A 52 -3.83 -8.17 8.55
N ALA A 53 -4.97 -8.08 7.85
CA ALA A 53 -5.08 -8.61 6.49
C ALA A 53 -4.15 -7.90 5.50
N PHE A 54 -3.94 -6.59 5.64
CA PHE A 54 -3.01 -5.82 4.81
C PHE A 54 -1.59 -6.38 4.93
N TRP A 55 -1.10 -6.52 6.16
CA TRP A 55 0.25 -7.03 6.37
C TRP A 55 0.39 -8.51 6.01
N GLU A 56 -0.60 -9.35 6.30
CA GLU A 56 -0.62 -10.75 5.83
C GLU A 56 -0.48 -10.82 4.31
N VAL A 57 -1.18 -9.95 3.57
CA VAL A 57 -1.10 -9.88 2.11
C VAL A 57 0.28 -9.40 1.66
N VAL A 58 0.83 -8.33 2.24
CA VAL A 58 2.15 -7.77 1.89
C VAL A 58 3.27 -8.76 2.18
N ASP A 59 3.25 -9.45 3.31
CA ASP A 59 4.27 -10.42 3.70
C ASP A 59 4.28 -11.65 2.78
N THR A 60 3.12 -12.00 2.20
CA THR A 60 2.95 -13.14 1.30
C THR A 60 3.04 -12.78 -0.18
N MET A 61 3.33 -11.52 -0.52
CA MET A 61 3.61 -11.11 -1.89
C MET A 61 4.88 -11.78 -2.42
N MET A 62 4.86 -12.14 -3.70
CA MET A 62 6.05 -12.59 -4.41
C MET A 62 7.05 -11.43 -4.52
N VAL A 63 8.34 -11.76 -4.71
CA VAL A 63 9.42 -10.77 -4.85
C VAL A 63 9.07 -9.67 -5.86
N GLN A 64 8.58 -10.04 -7.05
CA GLN A 64 8.21 -9.06 -8.08
C GLN A 64 7.05 -8.16 -7.67
N GLU A 65 6.07 -8.69 -6.91
CA GLU A 65 4.94 -7.93 -6.40
C GLU A 65 5.39 -6.93 -5.33
N LYS A 66 6.31 -7.33 -4.43
CA LYS A 66 6.90 -6.42 -3.43
C LYS A 66 7.68 -5.29 -4.09
N TRP A 67 8.48 -5.58 -5.11
CA TRP A 67 9.17 -4.54 -5.88
C TRP A 67 8.21 -3.63 -6.63
N GLY A 68 7.11 -4.18 -7.15
CA GLY A 68 6.04 -3.39 -7.75
C GLY A 68 5.35 -2.47 -6.73
N LEU A 69 5.09 -2.98 -5.53
CA LEU A 69 4.53 -2.19 -4.42
C LEU A 69 5.50 -1.09 -3.97
N LEU A 70 6.79 -1.39 -3.87
CA LEU A 70 7.81 -0.39 -3.55
C LEU A 70 7.80 0.75 -4.57
N LEU A 71 7.83 0.42 -5.86
CA LEU A 71 7.78 1.41 -6.93
C LEU A 71 6.47 2.21 -6.88
N PHE A 72 5.35 1.56 -6.62
CA PHE A 72 4.05 2.22 -6.49
C PHE A 72 4.05 3.24 -5.34
N ILE A 73 4.59 2.88 -4.18
CA ILE A 73 4.58 3.74 -2.99
C ILE A 73 5.62 4.86 -3.07
N THR A 74 6.82 4.56 -3.54
CA THR A 74 7.99 5.46 -3.45
C THR A 74 8.37 6.13 -4.76
N GLY A 75 7.79 5.69 -5.88
CA GLY A 75 8.17 6.14 -7.22
C GLY A 75 9.55 5.67 -7.69
N VAL A 76 10.29 4.92 -6.88
CA VAL A 76 11.62 4.40 -7.23
C VAL A 76 11.73 2.89 -7.00
N ARG A 77 12.49 2.22 -7.88
CA ARG A 77 12.77 0.78 -7.75
C ARG A 77 14.15 0.56 -7.11
N ARG A 78 14.34 1.13 -5.92
CA ARG A 78 15.58 1.03 -5.12
C ARG A 78 15.22 1.04 -3.64
N LEU A 79 15.89 0.20 -2.86
CA LEU A 79 15.73 0.19 -1.40
C LEU A 79 16.62 1.26 -0.77
N PRO A 80 16.14 2.01 0.21
CA PRO A 80 16.99 2.83 1.05
C PRO A 80 17.83 1.94 1.98
N PRO A 81 18.87 2.49 2.62
CA PRO A 81 19.47 1.84 3.78
C PRO A 81 18.40 1.51 4.83
N PRO A 82 18.51 0.37 5.55
CA PRO A 82 17.49 -0.03 6.50
C PRO A 82 17.19 1.05 7.54
N LYS A 83 15.90 1.31 7.74
CA LYS A 83 15.35 2.24 8.74
C LYS A 83 15.73 3.71 8.58
N THR A 84 16.24 4.13 7.42
CA THR A 84 16.55 5.55 7.19
C THR A 84 15.37 6.34 6.63
N GLU A 85 14.45 5.68 5.93
CA GLU A 85 13.27 6.31 5.33
C GLU A 85 12.00 5.92 6.06
N LEU A 86 11.06 6.87 6.10
CA LEU A 86 9.71 6.66 6.60
C LEU A 86 8.79 6.17 5.47
N MET A 87 7.86 5.29 5.81
CA MET A 87 6.75 4.91 4.94
C MET A 87 5.47 4.90 5.77
N ALA A 88 4.51 5.73 5.39
CA ALA A 88 3.25 5.85 6.10
C ALA A 88 2.17 4.99 5.44
N ILE A 89 1.41 4.28 6.26
CA ILE A 89 0.19 3.58 5.84
C ILE A 89 -0.98 4.30 6.48
N GLU A 90 -1.88 4.81 5.65
CA GLU A 90 -3.00 5.64 6.09
C GLU A 90 -4.31 5.08 5.57
N LEU A 91 -5.40 5.34 6.29
CA LEU A 91 -6.73 5.06 5.78
C LEU A 91 -7.15 6.17 4.81
N GLN A 92 -7.62 5.81 3.61
CA GLN A 92 -8.11 6.82 2.66
C GLN A 92 -9.22 7.65 3.31
N TYR A 93 -9.04 8.97 3.29
CA TYR A 93 -10.07 9.86 3.77
C TYR A 93 -11.36 9.65 2.96
N MET A 94 -12.44 9.39 3.69
CA MET A 94 -13.79 9.38 3.14
C MET A 94 -14.66 10.33 3.94
N PRO A 95 -15.31 11.31 3.27
CA PRO A 95 -16.20 12.24 3.94
C PRO A 95 -17.27 11.50 4.75
N PRO A 96 -17.68 12.01 5.93
CA PRO A 96 -18.69 11.36 6.77
C PRO A 96 -19.98 11.03 6.01
N GLU A 97 -20.41 11.92 5.11
CA GLU A 97 -21.58 11.74 4.24
C GLU A 97 -21.41 10.61 3.20
N ALA A 98 -20.17 10.35 2.77
CA ALA A 98 -19.86 9.23 1.90
C ALA A 98 -19.74 7.91 2.69
N ARG A 99 -19.36 7.96 3.97
CA ARG A 99 -19.35 6.81 4.89
C ARG A 99 -20.74 6.40 5.37
N ALA A 100 -21.65 7.36 5.56
CA ALA A 100 -22.97 7.11 6.15
C ALA A 100 -24.09 6.83 5.13
N GLY A 101 -23.83 6.94 3.82
CA GLY A 101 -24.86 7.01 2.80
C GLY A 101 -25.57 8.36 2.88
N SER A 102 -25.21 9.29 2.00
CA SER A 102 -25.75 10.66 2.08
C SER A 102 -27.28 10.65 1.94
N ASN A 103 -27.95 11.57 2.66
CA ASN A 103 -29.40 11.78 2.68
C ASN A 103 -30.02 12.17 1.30
N ARG A 104 -29.27 12.03 0.20
CA ARG A 104 -29.73 12.18 -1.17
C ARG A 104 -29.40 10.88 -1.94
N SER A 105 -30.29 9.90 -1.83
CA SER A 105 -30.40 8.74 -2.74
C SER A 105 -29.41 7.57 -2.65
N ALA A 106 -28.32 7.60 -1.89
CA ALA A 106 -27.40 6.45 -1.81
C ALA A 106 -27.57 5.67 -0.50
N SER A 107 -27.94 4.40 -0.60
CA SER A 107 -28.02 3.50 0.55
C SER A 107 -26.63 3.24 1.14
N ALA A 108 -26.55 2.78 2.40
CA ALA A 108 -25.30 2.32 3.00
C ALA A 108 -24.61 1.22 2.15
N SER A 109 -25.41 0.41 1.45
CA SER A 109 -24.92 -0.59 0.50
C SER A 109 -24.24 0.05 -0.72
N ASP A 110 -24.78 1.15 -1.26
CA ASP A 110 -24.18 1.83 -2.42
C ASP A 110 -22.85 2.50 -2.03
N ALA A 111 -22.79 3.09 -0.83
CA ALA A 111 -21.56 3.64 -0.27
C ALA A 111 -20.49 2.54 -0.07
N ALA A 112 -20.87 1.39 0.48
CA ALA A 112 -19.99 0.25 0.64
C ALA A 112 -19.46 -0.26 -0.71
N GLN A 113 -20.32 -0.40 -1.71
CA GLN A 113 -19.93 -0.81 -3.06
C GLN A 113 -18.98 0.19 -3.71
N SER A 114 -19.23 1.49 -3.53
CA SER A 114 -18.33 2.56 -4.01
C SER A 114 -16.94 2.43 -3.36
N LEU A 115 -16.87 2.18 -2.06
CA LEU A 115 -15.60 1.98 -1.34
C LEU A 115 -14.86 0.70 -1.80
N LEU A 116 -15.58 -0.41 -1.99
CA LEU A 116 -15.02 -1.64 -2.58
C LEU A 116 -14.58 -1.46 -4.04
N GLY A 117 -15.14 -0.47 -4.74
CA GLY A 117 -14.73 -0.08 -6.09
C GLY A 117 -13.36 0.59 -6.13
N ARG A 118 -12.99 1.31 -5.07
CA ARG A 118 -11.72 2.07 -5.01
C ARG A 118 -10.48 1.18 -4.96
N VAL A 119 -9.37 1.72 -5.43
CA VAL A 119 -8.04 1.14 -5.33
C VAL A 119 -7.21 1.93 -4.30
N PRO A 120 -6.16 1.33 -3.71
CA PRO A 120 -5.16 2.05 -2.95
C PRO A 120 -4.52 3.15 -3.79
N CYS A 121 -4.12 4.22 -3.13
CA CYS A 121 -3.44 5.37 -3.73
C CYS A 121 -2.11 5.58 -3.03
N ALA A 122 -1.11 6.09 -3.74
CA ALA A 122 0.19 6.40 -3.16
C ALA A 122 0.58 7.85 -3.44
N HIS A 123 1.21 8.49 -2.45
CA HIS A 123 1.84 9.80 -2.59
C HIS A 123 3.34 9.60 -2.55
N THR A 124 3.93 9.46 -3.74
CA THR A 124 5.35 9.08 -3.90
C THR A 124 6.33 10.14 -3.41
N CYS A 125 5.90 11.40 -3.29
CA CYS A 125 6.70 12.46 -2.69
C CYS A 125 6.96 12.24 -1.19
N ASP A 126 6.05 11.56 -0.51
CA ASP A 126 6.03 11.43 0.95
C ASP A 126 6.08 9.96 1.42
N ASN A 127 6.21 9.00 0.50
CA ASN A 127 6.16 7.55 0.76
C ASN A 127 4.89 7.11 1.53
N VAL A 128 3.75 7.72 1.20
CA VAL A 128 2.46 7.41 1.84
C VAL A 128 1.67 6.44 0.96
N LEU A 129 1.13 5.38 1.56
CA LEU A 129 0.13 4.50 0.96
C LEU A 129 -1.20 4.72 1.67
N GLU A 130 -2.21 5.18 0.94
CA GLU A 130 -3.57 5.27 1.44
C GLU A 130 -4.40 4.05 1.00
N VAL A 131 -4.98 3.35 1.97
CA VAL A 131 -5.79 2.14 1.77
C VAL A 131 -7.27 2.45 2.05
N PRO A 132 -8.22 2.12 1.16
CA PRO A 132 -9.64 2.22 1.47
C PRO A 132 -10.04 1.31 2.64
N ASP A 133 -11.06 1.71 3.41
CA ASP A 133 -11.61 0.91 4.51
C ASP A 133 -12.46 -0.27 4.01
N TYR A 134 -11.79 -1.24 3.39
CA TYR A 134 -12.44 -2.40 2.79
C TYR A 134 -13.15 -3.27 3.82
N TRP A 135 -12.67 -3.31 5.06
CA TRP A 135 -13.31 -4.09 6.11
C TRP A 135 -14.70 -3.54 6.45
N THR A 136 -14.80 -2.25 6.74
CA THR A 136 -16.09 -1.58 7.01
C THR A 136 -17.06 -1.77 5.85
N ALA A 137 -16.61 -1.66 4.60
CA ALA A 137 -17.49 -1.88 3.46
C ALA A 137 -17.93 -3.34 3.32
N LEU A 138 -17.07 -4.33 3.54
CA LEU A 138 -17.44 -5.74 3.47
C LEU A 138 -18.45 -6.13 4.55
N VAL A 139 -18.27 -5.62 5.77
CA VAL A 139 -19.20 -5.82 6.89
C VAL A 139 -20.55 -5.16 6.57
N THR A 140 -20.53 -3.96 6.00
CA THR A 140 -21.75 -3.23 5.58
C THR A 140 -22.48 -3.95 4.44
N GLU A 141 -21.77 -4.45 3.43
CA GLU A 141 -22.34 -5.25 2.32
C GLU A 141 -22.97 -6.55 2.83
N ALA A 142 -22.42 -7.12 3.91
CA ALA A 142 -22.99 -8.29 4.58
C ALA A 142 -24.20 -7.97 5.47
N GLY A 143 -24.63 -6.70 5.54
CA GLY A 143 -25.81 -6.24 6.28
C GLY A 143 -25.56 -5.91 7.74
N PHE A 144 -24.30 -5.70 8.14
CA PHE A 144 -23.93 -5.36 9.52
C PHE A 144 -23.45 -3.90 9.61
N ASP A 145 -23.71 -3.27 10.76
CA ASP A 145 -23.15 -1.94 11.08
C ASP A 145 -21.96 -2.14 12.02
N PRO A 146 -20.72 -1.83 11.58
CA PRO A 146 -19.51 -2.00 12.40
C PRO A 146 -19.59 -1.28 13.75
N LYS A 147 -20.35 -0.18 13.85
CA LYS A 147 -20.54 0.58 15.10
C LYS A 147 -21.52 -0.07 16.06
N ARG A 148 -22.42 -0.93 15.56
CA ARG A 148 -23.45 -1.62 16.37
C ARG A 148 -23.03 -3.04 16.75
N GLY A 149 -22.00 -3.58 16.11
CA GLY A 149 -21.41 -4.86 16.45
C GLY A 149 -21.16 -5.71 15.22
N LEU A 150 -20.16 -6.59 15.35
CA LEU A 150 -19.76 -7.53 14.32
C LEU A 150 -20.61 -8.81 14.36
N PRO A 151 -20.62 -9.59 13.26
CA PRO A 151 -21.28 -10.89 13.24
C PRO A 151 -20.80 -11.82 14.36
N ALA A 152 -21.74 -12.38 15.14
CA ALA A 152 -21.41 -13.34 16.20
C ALA A 152 -20.96 -14.71 15.65
N SER A 153 -21.29 -15.02 14.38
CA SER A 153 -20.94 -16.30 13.76
C SER A 153 -19.45 -16.34 13.39
N ALA A 154 -18.71 -17.24 14.04
CA ALA A 154 -17.29 -17.47 13.76
C ALA A 154 -17.04 -17.86 12.30
N LYS A 155 -17.96 -18.63 11.69
CA LYS A 155 -17.86 -19.00 10.28
C LYS A 155 -17.97 -17.77 9.38
N LEU A 156 -18.97 -16.92 9.60
CA LEU A 156 -19.19 -15.72 8.79
C LEU A 156 -18.03 -14.72 8.96
N MET A 157 -17.51 -14.56 10.17
CA MET A 157 -16.31 -13.75 10.42
C MET A 157 -15.08 -14.30 9.68
N GLY A 158 -14.90 -15.62 9.67
CA GLY A 158 -13.85 -16.28 8.89
C GLY A 158 -13.98 -16.01 7.39
N ASP A 159 -15.20 -16.15 6.85
CA ASP A 159 -15.50 -15.91 5.43
C ASP A 159 -15.24 -14.43 5.06
N LEU A 160 -15.63 -13.48 5.90
CA LEU A 160 -15.37 -12.05 5.68
C LEU A 160 -13.87 -11.72 5.68
N ARG A 161 -13.10 -12.27 6.63
CA ARG A 161 -11.64 -12.09 6.68
C ARG A 161 -10.94 -12.69 5.45
N GLN A 162 -11.41 -13.84 4.98
CA GLN A 162 -10.90 -14.43 3.74
C GLN A 162 -11.23 -13.56 2.53
N LYS A 163 -12.47 -13.04 2.44
CA LYS A 163 -12.89 -12.11 1.39
C LYS A 163 -12.05 -10.83 1.42
N LEU A 164 -11.78 -10.29 2.60
CA LEU A 164 -10.93 -9.11 2.79
C LEU A 164 -9.51 -9.32 2.25
N ARG A 165 -8.83 -10.39 2.66
CA ARG A 165 -7.47 -10.71 2.16
C ARG A 165 -7.43 -10.81 0.64
N LYS A 166 -8.39 -11.53 0.05
CA LYS A 166 -8.48 -11.67 -1.39
C LYS A 166 -8.69 -10.31 -2.06
N HIS A 167 -9.63 -9.51 -1.56
CA HIS A 167 -9.94 -8.20 -2.10
C HIS A 167 -8.74 -7.24 -2.01
N LEU A 168 -8.07 -7.18 -0.86
CA LEU A 168 -6.85 -6.39 -0.66
C LEU A 168 -5.76 -6.78 -1.65
N ARG A 169 -5.50 -8.08 -1.81
CA ARG A 169 -4.50 -8.58 -2.77
C ARG A 169 -4.85 -8.13 -4.19
N ASP A 170 -6.09 -8.38 -4.63
CA ASP A 170 -6.53 -8.03 -5.98
C ASP A 170 -6.41 -6.52 -6.24
N LYS A 171 -6.76 -5.69 -5.25
CA LYS A 171 -6.71 -4.23 -5.36
C LYS A 171 -5.29 -3.67 -5.32
N LEU A 172 -4.41 -4.20 -4.49
CA LEU A 172 -2.99 -3.82 -4.46
C LEU A 172 -2.31 -4.18 -5.79
N LEU A 173 -2.54 -5.40 -6.29
CA LEU A 173 -1.98 -5.82 -7.57
C LEU A 173 -2.53 -5.00 -8.74
N LEU A 174 -3.82 -4.64 -8.70
CA LEU A 174 -4.41 -3.73 -9.68
C LEU A 174 -3.76 -2.35 -9.64
N ALA A 175 -3.54 -1.79 -8.45
CA ALA A 175 -2.87 -0.50 -8.28
C ALA A 175 -1.43 -0.53 -8.81
N ILE A 176 -0.66 -1.55 -8.45
CA ILE A 176 0.71 -1.78 -8.92
C ILE A 176 0.77 -1.88 -10.45
N ALA A 177 -0.13 -2.66 -11.05
CA ALA A 177 -0.15 -2.86 -12.50
C ALA A 177 -0.47 -1.59 -13.29
N ASN A 178 -1.18 -0.63 -12.68
CA ASN A 178 -1.59 0.62 -13.31
C ASN A 178 -0.80 1.84 -12.80
N ALA A 179 0.29 1.62 -12.06
CA ALA A 179 1.11 2.68 -11.48
C ALA A 179 1.95 3.45 -12.52
N GLN A 180 2.22 2.85 -13.68
CA GLN A 180 3.13 3.40 -14.70
C GLN A 180 2.39 4.23 -15.77
N GLY A 181 1.76 5.32 -15.34
CA GLY A 181 1.23 6.37 -16.23
C GLY A 181 0.30 5.88 -17.35
N TYR A 182 0.14 6.69 -18.39
CA TYR A 182 -0.74 6.39 -19.53
C TYR A 182 -0.12 5.43 -20.57
N GLY A 183 1.04 4.82 -20.28
CA GLY A 183 1.73 3.91 -21.22
C GLY A 183 2.16 4.54 -22.55
N LEU A 184 2.19 5.89 -22.64
CA LEU A 184 2.48 6.61 -23.88
C LEU A 184 3.94 6.46 -24.34
N ASP A 185 4.84 6.15 -23.41
CA ASP A 185 6.27 5.96 -23.69
C ASP A 185 6.57 4.64 -24.44
N GLY A 186 5.60 3.72 -24.50
CA GLY A 186 5.72 2.44 -25.21
C GLY A 186 5.52 2.51 -26.74
N ILE A 187 5.16 3.67 -27.30
CA ILE A 187 4.84 3.82 -28.74
C ILE A 187 6.12 3.91 -29.61
N SER A 188 7.32 3.92 -29.01
CA SER A 188 8.57 4.11 -29.75
C SER A 188 9.20 2.83 -30.35
N SER A 189 8.56 1.66 -30.28
CA SER A 189 9.20 0.39 -30.71
C SER A 189 8.46 -0.44 -31.77
N SER A 190 7.41 0.08 -32.41
CA SER A 190 6.67 -0.66 -33.45
C SER A 190 6.59 0.07 -34.80
N MET A 191 7.68 0.69 -35.22
CA MET A 191 7.91 1.08 -36.62
C MET A 191 9.35 0.74 -36.99
N GLY A 192 9.56 -0.53 -37.33
CA GLY A 192 10.76 -1.07 -37.97
C GLY A 192 10.34 -2.16 -38.93
#